data_AF-X1J469-F1
#
_entry.id   AF-X1J469-F1
#
_cell.length_a   1.000
_cell.length_b   1.000
_cell.length_c   1.000
_cell.angle_alpha   90.00
_cell.angle_beta   90.00
_cell.angle_gamma   90.00
#
_symmetry.space_group_name_H-M   'P 1'
#
loop_
_entity.id
_entity.type
_entity.pdbx_description
1 polymer ?
#
loop_
_entity_poly.entity_id
_entity_poly.type
_entity_poly.pdbx_seq_one_letter_code
_entity_poly.pdbx_strand_id
1 'polypeptide(L)'
;MKLRKFNQEKFKPEGFTLIELLVIVAIGSFMVLAMLSLYVAGQKYFMTGSARTDVLRDNRQVLNWVSRDLKEGIQVLPSWDVYTTSTDCLILQVPSLDSSGLIIDIDNQSDYIVYRLNSEYPNRLERVVDANDGVSSRAD
;
A
#
# COMPACT_ATOMS: atom_id res chain seq x y z
N MET A 1 -60.61 -58.68 -11.96
CA MET A 1 -59.69 -57.54 -11.74
C MET A 1 -58.47 -57.71 -12.65
N LYS A 2 -58.40 -56.97 -13.77
CA LYS A 2 -57.32 -57.12 -14.78
C LYS A 2 -56.11 -56.26 -14.36
N LEU A 3 -54.97 -56.90 -14.11
CA LEU A 3 -53.69 -56.24 -13.83
C LEU A 3 -53.11 -55.69 -15.13
N ARG A 4 -53.02 -54.35 -15.21
CA ARG A 4 -52.45 -53.60 -16.32
C ARG A 4 -50.91 -53.67 -16.21
N LYS A 5 -50.25 -54.46 -17.05
CA LYS A 5 -48.79 -54.49 -17.13
C LYS A 5 -48.29 -53.16 -17.72
N PHE A 6 -47.52 -52.41 -16.93
CA PHE A 6 -46.73 -51.29 -17.42
C PHE A 6 -45.51 -51.84 -18.15
N ASN A 7 -45.44 -51.63 -19.46
CA ASN A 7 -44.21 -51.85 -20.22
C ASN A 7 -43.22 -50.75 -19.85
N GLN A 8 -42.09 -51.14 -19.27
CA GLN A 8 -40.95 -50.25 -19.10
C GLN A 8 -40.18 -50.20 -20.42
N GLU A 9 -40.31 -49.07 -21.12
CA GLU A 9 -39.44 -48.70 -22.24
C GLU A 9 -37.99 -48.67 -21.74
N LYS A 10 -37.15 -49.56 -22.27
CA LYS A 10 -35.72 -49.59 -21.95
C LYS A 10 -35.07 -48.36 -22.60
N PHE A 11 -34.59 -47.41 -21.79
CA PHE A 11 -33.71 -46.34 -22.26
C PHE A 11 -32.49 -46.96 -22.95
N LYS A 12 -32.42 -46.79 -24.27
CA LYS A 12 -31.23 -47.17 -25.04
C LYS A 12 -30.22 -46.03 -24.92
N PRO A 13 -28.96 -46.29 -24.54
CA PRO A 13 -27.93 -45.26 -24.56
C PRO A 13 -27.63 -44.92 -26.02
N GLU A 14 -27.98 -43.70 -26.44
CA GLU A 14 -27.57 -43.15 -27.73
C GLU A 14 -26.13 -42.64 -27.61
N GLY A 15 -25.26 -43.06 -28.53
CA GLY A 15 -23.87 -42.62 -28.57
C GLY A 15 -23.75 -41.23 -29.21
N PHE A 16 -22.71 -40.49 -28.83
CA PHE A 16 -22.44 -39.17 -29.40
C PHE A 16 -22.10 -39.26 -30.89
N THR A 17 -22.64 -38.34 -31.67
CA THR A 17 -22.29 -38.21 -33.08
C THR A 17 -20.97 -37.44 -33.24
N LEU A 18 -20.25 -37.68 -34.34
CA LEU A 18 -18.94 -37.05 -34.58
C LEU A 18 -19.05 -35.51 -34.68
N ILE A 19 -20.16 -35.02 -35.23
CA ILE A 19 -20.41 -33.58 -35.37
C ILE A 19 -20.73 -32.93 -34.02
N GLU A 20 -21.44 -33.63 -33.14
CA GLU A 20 -21.77 -33.17 -31.79
C GLU A 20 -20.50 -33.06 -30.94
N LEU A 21 -19.57 -33.99 -31.08
CA LEU A 21 -18.27 -33.93 -30.42
C LEU A 21 -17.44 -32.72 -30.90
N LEU A 22 -17.46 -32.42 -32.20
CA LEU A 22 -16.74 -31.27 -32.77
C LEU A 22 -17.32 -29.94 -32.24
N VAL A 23 -18.65 -29.84 -32.17
CA VAL A 23 -19.34 -28.68 -31.61
C VAL A 23 -19.01 -28.50 -30.12
N ILE A 24 -19.02 -29.57 -29.33
CA ILE A 24 -18.66 -29.52 -27.89
C ILE A 24 -17.23 -29.05 -27.69
N VAL A 25 -16.27 -29.58 -28.47
CA VAL A 25 -14.86 -29.17 -28.39
C VAL A 25 -14.70 -27.70 -28.78
N ALA A 26 -15.39 -27.24 -29.83
CA ALA A 26 -15.34 -25.85 -30.25
C ALA A 26 -15.86 -24.92 -29.15
N ILE A 27 -17.06 -25.18 -28.62
CA ILE A 27 -17.66 -24.38 -27.54
C ILE A 27 -16.77 -24.42 -26.29
N GLY A 28 -16.27 -25.60 -25.92
CA GLY A 28 -15.38 -25.78 -24.78
C GLY A 28 -14.09 -24.95 -24.91
N SER A 29 -13.49 -24.91 -26.10
CA SER A 29 -12.28 -24.10 -26.34
C SER A 29 -12.56 -22.60 -26.17
N PHE A 30 -13.70 -22.11 -26.65
CA PHE A 30 -14.11 -20.72 -26.46
C PHE A 30 -14.38 -20.39 -24.99
N MET A 31 -15.02 -21.29 -24.24
CA MET A 31 -15.25 -21.10 -22.81
C MET A 31 -13.94 -21.02 -22.04
N VAL A 32 -12.98 -21.90 -22.32
CA VAL A 32 -11.67 -21.88 -21.66
C VAL A 32 -10.93 -20.57 -21.97
N LEU A 33 -10.94 -20.11 -23.23
CA LEU A 33 -10.33 -18.83 -23.60
C LEU A 33 -11.00 -17.64 -22.91
N ALA A 34 -12.33 -17.65 -22.80
CA ALA A 34 -13.07 -16.60 -22.09
C ALA A 34 -12.76 -16.59 -20.58
N MET A 35 -12.64 -17.76 -19.95
CA MET A 35 -12.24 -17.85 -18.54
C MET A 35 -10.81 -17.37 -18.33
N LEU A 36 -9.89 -17.73 -19.23
CA LEU A 36 -8.50 -17.32 -19.14
C LEU A 36 -8.33 -15.81 -19.32
N SER A 37 -9.08 -15.20 -20.24
CA SER A 37 -9.05 -13.74 -20.44
C SER A 37 -9.59 -12.99 -19.22
N LEU A 38 -10.68 -13.48 -18.61
CA LEU A 38 -11.22 -12.91 -17.37
C LEU A 38 -10.24 -13.06 -16.20
N TYR A 39 -9.57 -14.21 -16.09
CA TYR A 39 -8.56 -14.46 -15.07
C TYR A 39 -7.38 -13.48 -15.18
N VAL A 40 -6.82 -13.32 -16.38
CA VAL A 40 -5.72 -12.39 -16.64
C VAL A 40 -6.15 -10.94 -16.38
N ALA A 41 -7.35 -10.56 -16.83
CA ALA A 41 -7.90 -9.24 -16.54
C ALA A 41 -8.05 -9.00 -15.03
N GLY A 42 -8.62 -9.96 -14.31
CA GLY A 42 -8.77 -9.93 -12.86
C GLY A 42 -7.44 -9.75 -12.14
N GLN A 43 -6.43 -10.56 -12.47
CA GLN A 43 -5.08 -10.43 -11.89
C GLN A 43 -4.49 -9.04 -12.11
N LYS A 44 -4.61 -8.49 -13.33
CA LYS A 44 -4.14 -7.14 -13.64
C LYS A 44 -4.83 -6.08 -12.80
N TYR A 45 -6.16 -6.19 -12.62
CA TYR A 45 -6.92 -5.29 -11.74
C TYR A 45 -6.48 -5.39 -10.29
N PHE A 46 -6.26 -6.61 -9.76
CA PHE A 46 -5.75 -6.78 -8.41
C PHE A 46 -4.36 -6.16 -8.23
N MET A 47 -3.43 -6.39 -9.15
CA MET A 47 -2.07 -5.87 -9.04
C MET A 47 -2.00 -4.35 -9.09
N THR A 48 -2.76 -3.73 -9.99
CA THR A 48 -2.85 -2.26 -10.05
C THR A 48 -3.56 -1.68 -8.83
N GLY A 49 -4.59 -2.34 -8.31
CA GLY A 49 -5.29 -1.96 -7.08
C GLY A 49 -4.40 -2.05 -5.83
N SER A 50 -3.60 -3.12 -5.72
CA SER A 50 -2.62 -3.30 -4.66
C SER A 50 -1.56 -2.21 -4.69
N ALA A 51 -0.93 -1.96 -5.86
CA ALA A 51 0.10 -0.93 -5.99
C ALA A 51 -0.41 0.48 -5.60
N ARG A 52 -1.65 0.82 -5.99
CA ARG A 52 -2.28 2.09 -5.56
C ARG A 52 -2.52 2.14 -4.05
N THR A 53 -2.93 1.02 -3.46
CA THR A 53 -3.18 0.92 -2.03
C THR A 53 -1.89 1.04 -1.22
N ASP A 54 -0.81 0.42 -1.69
CA ASP A 54 0.51 0.48 -1.07
C ASP A 54 1.04 1.92 -1.08
N VAL A 55 0.96 2.62 -2.23
CA VAL A 55 1.35 4.04 -2.32
C VAL A 55 0.51 4.92 -1.37
N LEU A 56 -0.79 4.67 -1.23
CA LEU A 56 -1.63 5.41 -0.29
C LEU A 56 -1.26 5.12 1.17
N ARG A 57 -0.91 3.87 1.49
CA ARG A 57 -0.45 3.47 2.82
C ARG A 57 0.86 4.15 3.19
N ASP A 58 1.83 4.15 2.28
CA ASP A 58 3.13 4.78 2.47
C ASP A 58 2.98 6.30 2.69
N ASN A 59 2.13 6.95 1.89
CA ASN A 59 1.82 8.37 2.07
C ASN A 59 1.17 8.66 3.44
N ARG A 60 0.25 7.81 3.91
CA ARG A 60 -0.35 7.97 5.25
C ARG A 60 0.68 7.82 6.36
N GLN A 61 1.64 6.91 6.20
CA GLN A 61 2.72 6.72 7.17
C GLN A 61 3.60 7.97 7.27
N VAL A 62 3.97 8.57 6.13
CA VAL A 62 4.73 9.83 6.09
C VAL A 62 3.95 10.96 6.77
N LEU A 63 2.66 11.12 6.46
CA LEU A 63 1.83 12.15 7.11
C LEU A 63 1.68 11.93 8.61
N ASN A 64 1.62 10.68 9.07
CA ASN A 64 1.57 10.37 10.50
C ASN A 64 2.88 10.75 11.20
N TRP A 65 4.04 10.53 10.56
CA TRP A 65 5.32 11.00 11.08
C TRP A 65 5.37 12.51 11.16
N VAL A 66 5.00 13.23 10.09
CA VAL A 66 4.92 14.69 10.10
C VAL A 66 3.99 15.19 11.19
N SER A 67 2.79 14.59 11.33
CA SER A 67 1.84 15.00 12.36
C SER A 67 2.36 14.76 13.78
N ARG A 68 3.04 13.64 14.01
CA ARG A 68 3.65 13.34 15.31
C ARG A 68 4.76 14.32 15.62
N ASP A 69 5.69 14.51 14.68
CA ASP A 69 6.86 15.37 14.88
C ASP A 69 6.45 16.84 15.06
N LEU A 70 5.37 17.29 14.39
CA LEU A 70 4.76 18.61 14.62
C LEU A 70 4.12 18.74 16.01
N LYS A 71 3.54 17.67 16.56
CA LYS A 71 2.95 17.69 17.91
C LYS A 71 4.01 17.64 19.00
N GLU A 72 5.15 17.02 18.73
CA GLU A 72 6.33 17.01 19.60
C GLU A 72 7.16 18.29 19.47
N GLY A 73 6.93 19.08 18.41
CA GLY A 73 7.61 20.34 18.16
C GLY A 73 7.37 21.37 19.27
N ILE A 74 8.45 21.90 19.80
CA ILE A 74 8.46 23.03 20.73
C ILE A 74 8.20 24.32 19.96
N GLN A 75 8.94 24.52 18.86
CA GLN A 75 8.81 25.68 17.99
C GLN A 75 9.36 25.42 16.58
N VAL A 76 8.97 26.30 15.65
CA VAL A 76 9.55 26.37 14.30
C VAL A 76 10.70 27.37 14.32
N LEU A 77 11.89 26.93 13.89
CA LEU A 77 13.08 27.78 13.86
C LEU A 77 13.26 28.44 12.49
N PRO A 78 13.77 29.69 12.43
CA PRO A 78 14.02 30.35 11.16
C PRO A 78 15.20 29.73 10.38
N SER A 79 16.19 29.18 11.08
CA SER A 79 17.36 28.55 10.48
C SER A 79 18.02 27.57 11.45
N TRP A 80 18.62 26.51 10.91
CA TRP A 80 19.46 25.54 11.63
C TRP A 80 20.51 24.99 10.68
N ASP A 81 21.79 25.11 11.03
CA ASP A 81 22.92 24.73 10.19
C ASP A 81 22.84 25.32 8.76
N VAL A 82 22.76 24.49 7.71
CA VAL A 82 22.63 24.92 6.30
C VAL A 82 21.17 25.16 5.90
N TYR A 83 20.20 24.85 6.76
CA TYR A 83 18.78 24.92 6.46
C TYR A 83 18.17 26.26 6.88
N THR A 84 17.27 26.78 6.04
CA THR A 84 16.47 27.98 6.33
C THR A 84 15.00 27.70 6.09
N THR A 85 14.16 28.03 7.07
CA THR A 85 12.72 27.82 6.96
C THR A 85 12.13 28.71 5.85
N SER A 86 11.40 28.06 4.95
CA SER A 86 10.80 28.67 3.75
C SER A 86 9.57 27.86 3.34
N THR A 87 9.02 28.11 2.15
CA THR A 87 7.90 27.34 1.62
C THR A 87 8.25 25.87 1.40
N ASP A 88 9.51 25.57 1.10
CA ASP A 88 9.97 24.22 0.73
C ASP A 88 10.81 23.54 1.83
N CYS A 89 11.07 24.24 2.94
CA CYS A 89 11.86 23.75 4.06
C CYS A 89 11.24 24.17 5.38
N LEU A 90 10.98 23.22 6.27
CA LEU A 90 10.45 23.43 7.62
C LEU A 90 11.42 22.84 8.63
N ILE A 91 11.82 23.66 9.60
CA ILE A 91 12.73 23.26 10.67
C ILE A 91 11.96 23.25 11.99
N LEU A 92 11.89 22.08 12.62
CA LEU A 92 11.24 21.89 13.91
C LEU A 92 12.29 21.66 14.99
N GLN A 93 12.17 22.41 16.07
CA GLN A 93 12.87 22.10 17.32
C GLN A 93 12.00 21.14 18.12
N VAL A 94 12.55 19.99 18.49
CA VAL A 94 11.88 18.95 19.30
C VAL A 94 12.73 18.65 20.53
N PRO A 95 12.14 18.18 21.63
CA PRO A 95 12.93 17.81 22.81
C PRO A 95 13.77 16.56 22.53
N SER A 96 14.99 16.54 23.09
CA SER A 96 15.86 15.36 23.05
C SER A 96 15.29 14.22 23.90
N LEU A 97 15.50 12.99 23.44
CA LEU A 97 14.95 11.78 24.06
C LEU A 97 16.04 10.92 24.70
N ASP A 98 15.74 10.31 25.84
CA ASP A 98 16.61 9.32 26.48
C ASP A 98 16.48 7.93 25.82
N SER A 99 17.26 6.96 26.30
CA SER A 99 17.23 5.58 25.80
C SER A 99 15.89 4.87 26.02
N SER A 100 15.03 5.41 26.86
CA SER A 100 13.69 4.90 27.19
C SER A 100 12.60 5.60 26.37
N GLY A 101 12.96 6.58 25.53
CA GLY A 101 12.03 7.40 24.76
C GLY A 101 11.31 8.49 25.56
N LEU A 102 11.83 8.86 26.74
CA LEU A 102 11.34 9.96 27.55
C LEU A 102 12.08 11.25 27.22
N ILE A 103 11.42 12.39 27.42
CA ILE A 103 12.03 13.71 27.27
C ILE A 103 13.08 13.91 28.38
N ILE A 104 14.31 14.23 27.99
CA ILE A 104 15.42 14.48 28.93
C ILE A 104 15.25 15.85 29.59
N ASP A 105 15.22 16.90 28.77
CA ASP A 105 15.08 18.30 29.18
C ASP A 105 14.50 19.07 27.99
N ILE A 106 13.42 19.82 28.21
CA ILE A 106 12.74 20.58 27.15
C ILE A 106 13.41 21.94 26.88
N ASP A 107 14.10 22.50 27.87
CA ASP A 107 14.59 23.88 27.82
C ASP A 107 16.05 23.95 27.33
N ASN A 108 16.87 22.95 27.66
CA ASN A 108 18.30 22.98 27.36
C ASN A 108 18.78 21.94 26.35
N GLN A 109 17.97 20.91 26.05
CA GLN A 109 18.37 19.81 25.17
C GLN A 109 17.33 19.63 24.07
N SER A 110 17.74 19.84 22.83
CA SER A 110 16.83 19.75 21.69
C SER A 110 17.48 19.03 20.54
N ASP A 111 16.65 18.28 19.82
CA ASP A 111 16.96 17.76 18.50
C ASP A 111 16.25 18.63 17.45
N TYR A 112 16.68 18.49 16.21
CA TYR A 112 16.13 19.24 15.10
C TYR A 112 15.63 18.28 14.03
N ILE A 113 14.41 18.51 13.57
CA ILE A 113 13.83 17.76 12.47
C ILE A 113 13.63 18.71 11.31
N VAL A 114 14.33 18.45 10.22
CA VAL A 114 14.26 19.24 9.01
C VAL A 114 13.44 18.48 7.98
N TYR A 115 12.34 19.08 7.56
CA TYR A 115 11.57 18.64 6.41
C TYR A 115 11.91 19.52 5.22
N ARG A 116 12.34 18.93 4.11
CA ARG A 116 12.61 19.67 2.88
C ARG A 116 12.05 18.96 1.66
N LEU A 117 11.64 19.73 0.67
CA LEU A 117 11.37 19.17 -0.67
C LEU A 117 12.70 18.95 -1.38
N ASN A 118 12.86 17.78 -2.00
CA ASN A 118 14.05 17.48 -2.78
C ASN A 118 14.10 18.38 -4.04
N SER A 119 15.25 19.01 -4.28
CA SER A 119 15.44 19.96 -5.39
C SER A 119 15.45 19.31 -6.78
N GLU A 120 15.78 18.02 -6.87
CA GLU A 120 15.75 17.22 -8.10
C GLU A 120 14.36 16.58 -8.32
N TYR A 121 13.67 16.22 -7.22
CA TYR A 121 12.35 15.59 -7.24
C TYR A 121 11.38 16.33 -6.30
N PRO A 122 10.68 17.38 -6.75
CA PRO A 122 9.87 18.25 -5.88
C PRO A 122 8.67 17.53 -5.23
N ASN A 123 8.31 16.34 -5.71
CA ASN A 123 7.25 15.51 -5.13
C ASN A 123 7.75 14.61 -3.98
N ARG A 124 9.04 14.66 -3.64
CA ARG A 124 9.65 13.86 -2.59
C ARG A 124 9.94 14.73 -1.38
N LEU A 125 9.26 14.42 -0.28
CA LEU A 125 9.57 14.98 1.03
C LEU A 125 10.76 14.22 1.63
N GLU A 126 11.79 14.97 2.00
CA GLU A 126 12.92 14.46 2.77
C GLU A 126 12.77 14.89 4.22
N ARG A 127 13.03 13.96 5.12
CA ARG A 127 13.11 14.18 6.56
C ARG A 127 14.55 13.93 6.97
N VAL A 128 15.14 14.89 7.67
CA VAL A 128 16.49 14.79 8.24
C VAL A 128 16.35 15.02 9.73
N VAL A 129 16.78 14.04 10.52
CA VAL A 129 16.85 14.18 11.98
C VAL A 129 18.28 14.48 12.37
N ASP A 130 18.46 15.60 13.03
CA ASP A 130 19.70 15.99 13.67
C ASP A 130 19.51 15.89 15.17
N ALA A 131 19.89 14.72 15.70
CA ALA A 131 19.78 14.42 17.13
C ALA A 131 21.00 14.96 17.86
N ASN A 132 20.80 15.47 19.08
CA ASN A 132 21.91 15.99 19.86
C ASN A 132 22.92 14.87 20.22
N ASP A 133 24.09 14.91 19.59
CA ASP A 133 25.11 13.86 19.66
C ASP A 133 25.52 13.52 21.10
N GLY A 134 25.45 12.23 21.43
CA GLY A 134 25.84 11.71 22.75
C GLY A 134 24.85 12.00 23.87
N VAL A 135 23.75 12.71 23.59
CA VAL A 135 22.68 13.00 24.57
C VAL A 135 21.36 12.37 24.14
N SER A 136 20.94 12.62 22.91
CA SER A 136 19.66 12.11 22.40
C SER A 136 19.81 10.70 21.84
N SER A 137 18.85 9.84 22.14
CA SER A 137 18.67 8.51 21.55
C SER A 137 17.69 8.53 20.37
N ARG A 138 17.25 9.72 19.92
CA ARG A 138 16.37 9.87 18.76
C ARG A 138 17.13 9.44 17.50
N ALA A 139 16.62 8.43 16.82
CA ALA A 139 17.15 7.93 15.56
C ALA A 139 16.13 8.13 14.42
N ASP A 140 16.63 8.07 13.18
CA ASP A 140 15.83 8.11 11.95
C ASP A 140 14.98 6.86 11.74
#